data_AF-A0A952RAN6-F1
#
_entry.id   AF-A0A952RAN6-F1
#
_cell.length_a   1.000
_cell.length_b   1.000
_cell.length_c   1.000
_cell.angle_alpha   90.00
_cell.angle_beta   90.00
_cell.angle_gamma   90.00
#
_symmetry.space_group_name_H-M   'P 1'
#
loop_
_entity.id
_entity.type
_entity.pdbx_description
1 polymer ?
#
loop_
_entity_poly.entity_id
_entity_poly.type
_entity_poly.pdbx_seq_one_letter_code
_entity_poly.pdbx_strand_id
1 'polypeptide(L)'
;MGVAGEGERGDIWHSTHWYNGLRGDVLFGRERNADIGLGPYLDVSTFGFDDLRLGGGGSLHLPVHPYVPAVLSLGGYAKADDGSWTPGVAADLFIGSRSYNFHSAYVIAMGLSLGARYGLGDSREASVILALNIDSSALWLPAMFIYSWIKGSPSE
;
A
#
# COMPACT_ATOMS: atom_id res chain seq x y z
N MET A 1 -7.26 0.46 -1.03
CA MET A 1 -8.30 0.18 -2.05
C MET A 1 -8.48 1.42 -2.92
N GLY A 2 -8.91 1.28 -4.17
CA GLY A 2 -9.02 2.41 -5.10
C GLY A 2 -9.29 1.99 -6.55
N VAL A 3 -8.74 2.74 -7.49
CA VAL A 3 -8.87 2.50 -8.92
C VAL A 3 -7.50 2.44 -9.60
N ALA A 4 -7.37 1.60 -10.61
CA ALA A 4 -6.19 1.49 -11.46
C ALA A 4 -6.58 1.69 -12.91
N GLY A 5 -5.93 2.61 -13.60
CA GLY A 5 -5.92 2.67 -15.06
C GLY A 5 -4.81 1.79 -15.59
N GLU A 6 -5.10 0.97 -16.60
CA GLU A 6 -4.15 0.05 -17.22
C GLU A 6 -4.11 0.27 -18.73
N GLY A 7 -2.92 0.23 -19.33
CA GLY A 7 -2.67 0.33 -20.76
C GLY A 7 -1.52 -0.58 -21.20
N GLU A 8 -1.40 -0.79 -22.51
CA GLU A 8 -0.39 -1.67 -23.11
C GLU A 8 0.37 -0.98 -24.24
N ARG A 9 1.62 -1.43 -24.48
CA ARG A 9 2.41 -1.10 -25.70
C ARG A 9 2.41 0.37 -26.11
N GLY A 10 2.51 1.29 -25.15
CA GLY A 10 2.67 2.73 -25.39
C GLY A 10 1.37 3.53 -25.24
N ASP A 11 0.23 2.88 -25.04
CA ASP A 11 -0.94 3.56 -24.45
C ASP A 11 -0.82 3.54 -22.93
N ILE A 12 -1.04 4.71 -22.32
CA ILE A 12 -0.93 4.89 -20.87
C ILE A 12 -2.24 4.46 -20.19
N TRP A 13 -3.37 4.44 -20.91
CA TRP A 13 -4.68 4.18 -20.33
C TRP A 13 -5.68 3.64 -21.34
N HIS A 14 -6.04 2.36 -21.22
CA HIS A 14 -7.09 1.71 -22.01
C HIS A 14 -8.30 1.32 -21.14
N SER A 15 -8.06 0.73 -19.97
CA SER A 15 -9.10 0.20 -19.10
C SER A 15 -8.97 0.72 -17.68
N THR A 16 -10.09 0.76 -16.96
CA THR A 16 -10.14 1.13 -15.54
C THR A 16 -10.60 -0.07 -14.74
N HIS A 17 -9.77 -0.50 -13.80
CA HIS A 17 -10.02 -1.63 -12.92
C HIS A 17 -10.17 -1.15 -11.47
N TRP A 18 -10.89 -1.94 -10.69
CA TRP A 18 -10.90 -1.77 -9.23
C TRP A 18 -9.57 -2.25 -8.64
N TYR A 19 -8.97 -1.47 -7.75
CA TYR A 19 -7.71 -1.79 -7.09
C TYR A 19 -7.92 -2.18 -5.64
N ASN A 20 -7.42 -3.36 -5.26
CA ASN A 20 -7.25 -3.74 -3.86
C ASN A 20 -5.81 -4.08 -3.59
N GLY A 21 -5.36 -3.76 -2.38
CA GLY A 21 -4.06 -4.20 -1.94
C GLY A 21 -3.89 -4.07 -0.44
N LEU A 22 -2.99 -4.89 0.08
CA LEU A 22 -2.43 -4.81 1.41
C LEU A 22 -0.96 -4.44 1.27
N ARG A 23 -0.53 -3.48 2.09
CA ARG A 23 0.83 -2.99 2.08
C ARG A 23 1.34 -2.85 3.50
N GLY A 24 2.59 -3.24 3.72
CA GLY A 24 3.30 -3.02 4.97
C GLY A 24 4.70 -2.50 4.70
N ASP A 25 5.17 -1.61 5.56
CA ASP A 25 6.53 -1.09 5.53
C ASP A 25 7.11 -0.97 6.94
N VAL A 26 8.44 -1.12 7.02
CA VAL A 26 9.20 -0.91 8.26
C VAL A 26 10.13 0.25 8.01
N LEU A 27 10.00 1.33 8.79
CA LEU A 27 10.81 2.53 8.63
C LEU A 27 11.81 2.64 9.78
N PHE A 28 13.09 2.72 9.44
CA PHE A 28 14.18 2.92 10.39
C PHE A 28 14.60 4.40 10.42
N GLY A 29 15.30 4.80 11.49
CA GLY A 29 15.86 6.16 11.63
C GLY A 29 14.88 7.22 12.09
N ARG A 30 13.69 6.83 12.57
CA ARG A 30 12.64 7.74 13.05
C ARG A 30 12.53 7.71 14.58
N GLU A 31 12.74 8.85 15.21
CA GLU A 31 12.45 9.08 16.64
C GLU A 31 11.17 9.93 16.82
N ARG A 32 10.81 10.73 15.80
CA ARG A 32 9.67 11.66 15.79
C ARG A 32 8.97 11.65 14.42
N ASN A 33 7.76 12.22 14.36
CA ASN A 33 7.00 12.35 13.11
C ASN A 33 7.74 13.15 12.01
N ALA A 34 8.56 14.12 12.43
CA ALA A 34 9.30 15.03 11.57
C ALA A 34 10.65 14.48 11.10
N ASP A 35 11.00 13.24 11.43
CA ASP A 35 12.28 12.65 11.04
C ASP A 35 12.16 11.94 9.69
N ILE A 36 13.23 11.98 8.91
CA ILE A 36 13.37 11.16 7.71
C ILE A 36 13.51 9.70 8.12
N GLY A 37 12.82 8.81 7.42
CA GLY A 37 12.94 7.38 7.63
C GLY A 37 13.13 6.62 6.34
N LEU A 38 13.83 5.49 6.39
CA LEU A 38 14.02 4.62 5.24
C LEU A 38 13.81 3.18 5.68
N GLY A 39 13.22 2.35 4.82
CA GLY A 39 13.28 0.91 5.02
C GLY A 39 12.54 0.12 3.96
N PRO A 40 12.40 -1.19 4.16
CA PRO A 40 11.76 -2.07 3.20
C PRO A 40 10.23 -1.93 3.25
N TYR A 41 9.60 -2.13 2.10
CA TYR A 41 8.16 -2.37 2.01
C TYR A 41 7.87 -3.65 1.23
N LEU A 42 6.70 -4.21 1.50
CA LEU A 42 6.09 -5.29 0.74
C LEU A 42 4.62 -4.95 0.50
N ASP A 43 4.10 -5.37 -0.65
CA ASP A 43 2.69 -5.26 -0.97
C ASP A 43 2.15 -6.49 -1.72
N VAL A 44 0.86 -6.74 -1.53
CA VAL A 44 0.09 -7.74 -2.25
C VAL A 44 -1.16 -7.04 -2.77
N SER A 45 -1.41 -7.12 -4.07
CA SER A 45 -2.50 -6.40 -4.71
C SER A 45 -3.16 -7.19 -5.82
N THR A 46 -4.34 -6.75 -6.22
CA THR A 46 -5.12 -7.28 -7.34
C THR A 46 -5.84 -6.16 -8.07
N PHE A 47 -5.92 -6.29 -9.39
CA PHE A 47 -6.76 -5.47 -10.26
C PHE A 47 -7.96 -6.30 -10.68
N GLY A 48 -9.17 -5.78 -10.47
CA GLY A 48 -10.40 -6.47 -10.85
C GLY A 48 -10.72 -7.76 -10.08
N PHE A 49 -9.84 -8.21 -9.15
CA PHE A 49 -9.84 -9.56 -8.58
C PHE A 49 -9.41 -10.67 -9.56
N ASP A 50 -8.87 -10.28 -10.71
CA ASP A 50 -8.52 -11.19 -11.79
C ASP A 50 -7.04 -11.59 -11.77
N ASP A 51 -6.19 -10.77 -11.15
CA ASP A 51 -4.75 -11.02 -11.05
C ASP A 51 -4.23 -11.02 -9.60
N LEU A 52 -3.00 -11.49 -9.41
CA LEU A 52 -2.25 -11.37 -8.16
C LEU A 52 -0.92 -10.67 -8.42
N ARG A 53 -0.67 -9.58 -7.71
CA ARG A 53 0.56 -8.78 -7.83
C ARG A 53 1.29 -8.76 -6.49
N LEU A 54 2.52 -9.25 -6.47
CA LEU A 54 3.42 -9.22 -5.31
C LEU A 54 4.50 -8.18 -5.54
N GLY A 55 4.58 -7.16 -4.70
CA GLY A 55 5.53 -6.07 -4.82
C GLY A 55 6.40 -5.90 -3.58
N GLY A 56 7.54 -5.25 -3.78
CA GLY A 56 8.48 -4.95 -2.72
C GLY A 56 9.60 -4.04 -3.15
N GLY A 57 10.19 -3.34 -2.18
CA GLY A 57 11.26 -2.38 -2.45
C GLY A 57 11.61 -1.53 -1.23
N GLY A 58 12.05 -0.30 -1.49
CA GLY A 58 12.38 0.68 -0.47
C GLY A 58 11.32 1.78 -0.35
N SER A 59 11.03 2.21 0.88
CA SER A 59 10.21 3.37 1.21
C SER A 59 11.05 4.43 1.92
N LEU A 60 10.89 5.67 1.49
CA LEU A 60 11.50 6.87 2.04
C LEU A 60 10.39 7.77 2.60
N HIS A 61 10.38 7.93 3.92
CA HIS A 61 9.52 8.85 4.63
C HIS A 61 10.12 10.26 4.59
N LEU A 62 9.33 11.18 4.06
CA LEU A 62 9.65 12.60 3.90
C LEU A 62 8.74 13.43 4.82
N PRO A 63 9.29 14.13 5.82
CA PRO A 63 8.54 14.97 6.75
C PRO A 63 8.17 16.31 6.09
N VAL A 64 7.37 16.27 5.03
CA VAL A 64 6.96 17.47 4.28
C VAL A 64 6.06 18.40 5.11
N HIS A 65 5.30 17.84 6.06
CA HIS A 65 4.46 18.59 6.99
C HIS A 65 4.32 17.84 8.33
N PRO A 66 4.22 18.52 9.49
CA PRO A 66 4.12 17.87 10.80
C PRO A 66 2.95 16.90 10.97
N TYR A 67 1.87 17.09 10.22
CA TYR A 67 0.64 16.29 10.32
C TYR A 67 0.36 15.43 9.08
N VAL A 68 1.06 15.69 7.97
CA VAL A 68 0.80 15.04 6.68
C VAL A 68 2.15 14.66 6.06
N PRO A 69 2.82 13.62 6.59
CA PRO A 69 4.02 13.10 5.94
C PRO A 69 3.74 12.58 4.53
N ALA A 70 4.79 12.63 3.71
CA ALA A 70 4.82 11.97 2.42
C ALA A 70 5.74 10.75 2.49
N VAL A 71 5.39 9.66 1.81
CA VAL A 71 6.26 8.48 1.68
C VAL A 71 6.43 8.17 0.20
N LEU A 72 7.67 8.28 -0.27
CA LEU A 72 8.05 7.87 -1.62
C LEU A 72 8.50 6.41 -1.58
N SER A 73 8.06 5.61 -2.53
CA SER A 73 8.36 4.18 -2.58
C SER A 73 8.79 3.79 -3.97
N LEU A 74 9.85 2.99 -4.07
CA LEU A 74 10.39 2.50 -5.32
C LEU A 74 10.78 1.04 -5.17
N GLY A 75 10.44 0.22 -6.15
CA GLY A 75 10.66 -1.21 -6.07
C GLY A 75 10.32 -1.98 -7.33
N GLY A 76 10.25 -3.29 -7.17
CA GLY A 76 9.79 -4.22 -8.19
C GLY A 76 8.45 -4.84 -7.81
N TYR A 77 7.79 -5.43 -8.79
CA TYR A 77 6.67 -6.33 -8.55
C TYR A 77 6.71 -7.52 -9.52
N ALA A 78 5.98 -8.56 -9.18
CA ALA A 78 5.69 -9.69 -10.05
C ALA A 78 4.17 -9.83 -10.15
N LYS A 79 3.64 -9.86 -11.37
CA LYS A 79 2.23 -10.13 -11.67
C LYS A 79 2.08 -11.59 -12.04
N ALA A 80 1.22 -12.32 -11.34
CA ALA A 80 0.75 -13.63 -11.72
C ALA A 80 -0.51 -13.48 -12.56
N ASP A 81 -0.47 -14.03 -13.77
CA ASP A 81 -1.57 -14.03 -14.73
C ASP A 81 -1.53 -15.34 -15.53
N ASP A 82 -2.65 -16.05 -15.58
CA ASP A 82 -2.80 -17.37 -16.22
C ASP A 82 -1.65 -18.37 -15.96
N GLY A 83 -1.15 -18.40 -14.72
CA GLY A 83 -0.07 -19.31 -14.30
C GLY A 83 1.35 -18.89 -14.69
N SER A 84 1.50 -17.72 -15.34
CA SER A 84 2.78 -17.11 -15.65
C SER A 84 3.09 -15.95 -14.71
N TRP A 85 4.37 -15.71 -14.42
CA TRP A 85 4.83 -14.56 -13.64
C TRP A 85 5.56 -13.57 -14.52
N THR A 86 5.11 -12.32 -14.53
CA THR A 86 5.74 -11.23 -15.28
C THR A 86 6.33 -10.21 -14.30
N PRO A 87 7.63 -9.88 -14.40
CA PRO A 87 8.25 -8.89 -13.55
C PRO A 87 7.89 -7.46 -13.99
N GLY A 88 8.00 -6.51 -13.08
CA GLY A 88 7.78 -5.09 -13.35
C GLY A 88 8.45 -4.20 -12.31
N VAL A 89 8.43 -2.89 -12.57
CA VAL A 89 8.88 -1.86 -11.64
C VAL A 89 7.69 -1.07 -11.10
N ALA A 90 7.81 -0.62 -9.87
CA ALA A 90 6.77 0.11 -9.17
C ALA A 90 7.33 1.39 -8.52
N ALA A 91 6.54 2.45 -8.60
CA ALA A 91 6.74 3.69 -7.85
C ALA A 91 5.42 4.07 -7.18
N ASP A 92 5.48 4.60 -5.97
CA ASP A 92 4.29 5.04 -5.24
C ASP A 92 4.60 6.25 -4.35
N LEU A 93 3.68 7.21 -4.35
CA LEU A 93 3.70 8.36 -3.46
C LEU A 93 2.49 8.32 -2.56
N PHE A 94 2.71 8.09 -1.27
CA PHE A 94 1.68 8.19 -0.24
C PHE A 94 1.74 9.55 0.44
N ILE A 95 0.57 10.15 0.69
CA ILE A 95 0.41 11.38 1.46
C ILE A 95 -0.74 11.16 2.45
N GLY A 96 -0.49 11.35 3.73
CA GLY A 96 -1.54 11.19 4.74
C GLY A 96 -1.04 11.22 6.17
N SER A 97 -1.93 10.88 7.08
CA SER A 97 -1.63 10.75 8.50
C SER A 97 -0.90 9.42 8.76
N ARG A 98 0.21 9.50 9.50
CA ARG A 98 0.90 8.35 10.10
C ARG A 98 1.27 8.73 11.53
N SER A 99 0.61 8.15 12.53
CA SER A 99 0.87 8.48 13.94
C SER A 99 2.05 7.68 14.50
N TYR A 100 3.22 8.29 14.74
CA TYR A 100 4.31 7.58 15.42
C TYR A 100 3.90 7.14 16.83
N ASN A 101 4.10 5.86 17.14
CA ASN A 101 3.78 5.27 18.42
C ASN A 101 5.07 4.88 19.15
N PHE A 102 5.36 5.53 20.28
CA PHE A 102 6.57 5.28 21.07
C PHE A 102 6.56 3.94 21.82
N HIS A 103 5.40 3.27 21.90
CA HIS A 103 5.22 2.05 22.69
C HIS A 103 4.99 0.80 21.83
N SER A 104 4.95 0.94 20.51
CA SER A 104 4.70 -0.19 19.60
C SER A 104 5.29 0.08 18.22
N ALA A 105 5.74 -0.98 17.55
CA ALA A 105 6.09 -0.95 16.12
C ALA A 105 4.85 -0.70 15.22
N TYR A 106 3.64 -0.73 15.78
CA TYR A 106 2.38 -0.53 15.07
C TYR A 106 1.96 0.94 15.05
N VAL A 107 1.63 1.44 13.86
CA VAL A 107 1.22 2.82 13.61
C VAL A 107 -0.04 2.84 12.75
N ILE A 108 -1.06 3.58 13.17
CA ILE A 108 -2.25 3.82 12.36
C ILE A 108 -1.88 4.77 11.22
N ALA A 109 -2.16 4.34 9.99
CA ALA A 109 -2.00 5.14 8.78
C ALA A 109 -3.32 5.34 8.05
N MET A 110 -3.58 6.56 7.60
CA MET A 110 -4.68 6.87 6.69
C MET A 110 -4.24 7.93 5.70
N GLY A 111 -4.50 7.71 4.41
CA GLY A 111 -4.10 8.68 3.39
C GLY A 111 -4.38 8.24 1.97
N LEU A 112 -3.94 9.08 1.03
CA LEU A 112 -4.04 8.81 -0.39
C LEU A 112 -2.68 8.33 -0.91
N SER A 113 -2.68 7.44 -1.89
CA SER A 113 -1.49 7.11 -2.65
C SER A 113 -1.73 7.23 -4.15
N LEU A 114 -0.70 7.71 -4.85
CA LEU A 114 -0.61 7.72 -6.30
C LEU A 114 0.54 6.79 -6.70
N GLY A 115 0.18 5.67 -7.32
CA GLY A 115 1.11 4.65 -7.77
C GLY A 115 1.27 4.64 -9.29
N ALA A 116 2.45 4.25 -9.74
CA ALA A 116 2.73 3.92 -11.12
C ALA A 116 3.41 2.55 -11.19
N ARG A 117 3.00 1.72 -12.14
CA ARG A 117 3.60 0.41 -12.40
C ARG A 117 3.93 0.27 -13.87
N TYR A 118 5.04 -0.39 -14.16
CA TYR A 118 5.46 -0.70 -15.52
C TYR A 118 5.96 -2.13 -15.60
N GLY A 119 5.25 -2.96 -16.36
CA GLY A 119 5.57 -4.35 -16.63
C GLY A 119 6.75 -4.47 -17.58
N LEU A 120 7.67 -5.38 -17.27
CA LEU A 120 8.85 -5.69 -18.08
C LEU A 120 8.64 -6.94 -18.96
N GLY A 121 7.43 -7.51 -18.96
CA GLY A 121 7.03 -8.59 -19.86
C GLY A 121 6.67 -8.11 -21.27
N ASP A 122 6.21 -9.05 -22.11
CA ASP A 122 5.97 -8.83 -23.54
C ASP A 122 4.86 -7.82 -23.86
N SER A 123 3.88 -7.65 -22.97
CA SER A 123 2.80 -6.66 -23.10
C SER A 123 3.25 -5.24 -22.77
N ARG A 124 4.35 -5.08 -22.02
CA ARG A 124 4.83 -3.78 -21.48
C ARG A 124 3.68 -2.95 -20.89
N GLU A 125 2.93 -3.58 -20.01
CA GLU A 125 1.79 -2.97 -19.32
C GLU A 125 2.23 -1.73 -18.53
N ALA A 126 1.47 -0.64 -18.63
CA ALA A 126 1.63 0.54 -17.80
C ALA A 126 0.36 0.74 -16.98
N SER A 127 0.50 1.03 -15.69
CA SER A 127 -0.64 1.29 -14.83
C SER A 127 -0.44 2.52 -13.96
N VAL A 128 -1.53 3.29 -13.77
CA VAL A 128 -1.61 4.40 -12.83
C VAL A 128 -2.68 4.09 -11.79
N ILE A 129 -2.32 4.18 -10.51
CA ILE A 129 -3.16 3.73 -9.40
C ILE A 129 -3.46 4.92 -8.50
N LEU A 130 -4.72 5.17 -8.21
CA LEU A 130 -5.13 6.10 -7.16
C LEU A 130 -5.85 5.32 -6.06
N ALA A 131 -5.31 5.35 -4.85
CA ALA A 131 -5.83 4.55 -3.75
C ALA A 131 -6.01 5.33 -2.45
N LEU A 132 -7.09 4.98 -1.73
CA LEU A 132 -7.25 5.27 -0.32
C LEU A 132 -6.62 4.14 0.49
N ASN A 133 -5.73 4.51 1.38
CA ASN A 133 -5.07 3.62 2.32
C ASN A 133 -5.68 3.83 3.70
N ILE A 134 -6.16 2.73 4.27
CA ILE A 134 -6.68 2.68 5.63
C ILE A 134 -5.91 1.56 6.33
N ASP A 135 -5.51 1.84 7.56
CA ASP A 135 -4.89 0.90 8.46
C ASP A 135 -5.70 -0.39 8.61
N SER A 136 -5.02 -1.55 8.54
CA SER A 136 -5.68 -2.85 8.57
C SER A 136 -6.29 -3.18 9.93
N SER A 137 -5.84 -2.58 11.04
CA SER A 137 -6.52 -2.76 12.34
C SER A 137 -7.95 -2.24 12.33
N ALA A 138 -8.26 -1.24 11.51
CA ALA A 138 -9.63 -0.77 11.35
C ALA A 138 -10.55 -1.88 10.80
N LEU A 139 -10.01 -2.79 9.98
CA LEU A 139 -10.73 -3.96 9.47
C LEU A 139 -10.98 -5.03 10.56
N TRP A 140 -10.18 -5.03 11.62
CA TRP A 140 -10.32 -5.97 12.74
C TRP A 140 -11.30 -5.46 13.82
N LEU A 141 -11.67 -4.18 13.83
CA LEU A 141 -12.60 -3.62 14.82
C LEU A 141 -13.94 -4.37 14.91
N PRO A 142 -14.61 -4.74 13.79
CA PRO A 142 -15.86 -5.51 13.87
C PRO A 142 -15.67 -6.88 14.53
N ALA A 143 -14.59 -7.60 14.19
CA ALA A 143 -14.29 -8.90 14.79
C ALA A 143 -14.00 -8.78 16.29
N MET A 144 -13.30 -7.72 16.70
CA MET A 144 -13.05 -7.40 18.11
C MET A 144 -14.35 -7.11 18.87
N PHE A 145 -15.27 -6.33 18.29
CA PHE A 145 -16.57 -6.07 18.91
C PHE A 145 -17.41 -7.33 19.08
N ILE A 146 -17.43 -8.20 18.07
CA ILE A 146 -18.10 -9.50 18.15
C ILE A 146 -17.47 -10.35 19.24
N TYR A 147 -16.14 -10.42 19.29
CA TYR A 147 -15.42 -11.18 20.31
C TYR A 147 -15.66 -10.64 21.73
N SER A 148 -15.65 -9.32 21.92
CA SER A 148 -15.97 -8.71 23.22
C SER A 148 -17.41 -8.95 23.64
N TRP A 149 -18.34 -8.94 22.68
CA TRP A 149 -19.74 -9.26 22.93
C TRP A 149 -19.92 -10.73 23.34
N ILE A 150 -19.22 -11.65 22.68
CA ILE A 150 -19.23 -13.08 23.01
C ILE A 150 -18.59 -13.35 24.38
N LYS A 151 -17.49 -12.68 24.71
CA LYS A 151 -16.80 -12.88 25.99
C LYS A 151 -17.51 -12.26 27.19
N GLY A 152 -18.40 -11.29 26.96
CA GLY A 152 -19.04 -10.52 28.03
C GLY A 152 -18.05 -9.58 28.73
N SER A 153 -18.56 -8.44 29.21
CA SER A 153 -17.75 -7.55 30.04
C SER A 153 -17.41 -8.25 31.36
N PRO A 154 -16.18 -8.14 31.89
CA PRO A 154 -15.93 -8.55 33.26
C PRO A 154 -16.91 -7.80 34.17
N SER A 155 -17.64 -8.52 35.02
CA SER A 155 -18.39 -7.92 36.11
C SER A 155 -17.40 -7.21 37.03
N GLU A 156 -17.55 -5.90 37.20
CA GLU A 156 -16.94 -5.15 38.31
C GLU A 156 -17.38 -5.73 39.67
#